data_AF-A0A813M0R1-F1
#
_entry.id   AF-A0A813M0R1-F1
#
_cell.length_a   1.000
_cell.length_b   1.000
_cell.length_c   1.000
_cell.angle_alpha   90.00
_cell.angle_beta   90.00
_cell.angle_gamma   90.00
#
_symmetry.space_group_name_H-M   'P 1'
#
loop_
_entity.id
_entity.type
_entity.pdbx_description
1 polymer ?
#
loop_
_entity_poly.entity_id
_entity_poly.type
_entity_poly.pdbx_seq_one_letter_code
_entity_poly.pdbx_strand_id
1 'polypeptide(L)'
;MPEARVVPDEITYSAAISACEKGGQWQLALNVLSLMPEARVVPNAITYSAAMSACEKGGQWQLALNLMSLMPEAMLVPNEITYNAAISACEKGGQWQLALKLLSLMPEARVVPDRITYSATISACSKGGQWQLALNLLSVMPDVRLAPDTITYNAAISACEKGCQWQLALNLLSLMPEARVEPDEITYNAAISACKEGSQWQLALHLLSVMPVASVVPNEITYNTAISAFEKGCQWQLALNLLSLMPEVTLVPDEISYNAATSACSKGGQWQLALNLLSVMPEVRLVPDTITYNAAIGACRMGGQWQLALNLLSLICNAAISACARAASGSWH
;
A
#
# COMPACT_ATOMS: atom_id res chain seq x y z
N MET A 1 38.81 -0.97 -14.44
CA MET A 1 38.49 -2.38 -14.11
C MET A 1 39.42 -3.26 -14.94
N PRO A 2 40.00 -4.34 -14.40
CA PRO A 2 40.89 -5.19 -15.19
C PRO A 2 40.11 -5.87 -16.31
N GLU A 3 40.64 -5.86 -17.53
CA GLU A 3 40.08 -6.61 -18.66
C GLU A 3 40.21 -8.12 -18.36
N ALA A 4 39.15 -8.70 -17.81
CA ALA A 4 39.09 -10.12 -17.54
C ALA A 4 38.99 -10.88 -18.88
N ARG A 5 39.98 -11.72 -19.18
CA ARG A 5 39.95 -12.72 -20.27
C ARG A 5 39.02 -13.91 -19.97
N VAL A 6 38.03 -13.72 -19.11
CA VAL A 6 37.12 -14.78 -18.66
C VAL A 6 35.83 -14.65 -19.46
N VAL A 7 35.45 -15.72 -20.16
CA VAL A 7 34.18 -15.79 -20.87
C VAL A 7 33.07 -15.93 -19.82
N PRO A 8 32.12 -14.99 -19.73
CA PRO A 8 31.02 -15.10 -18.78
C PRO A 8 30.20 -16.35 -19.06
N ASP A 9 29.96 -17.13 -18.02
CA ASP A 9 29.13 -18.33 -18.07
C ASP A 9 27.70 -18.05 -17.57
N GLU A 10 26.83 -19.05 -17.62
CA GLU A 10 25.44 -19.00 -17.15
C GLU A 10 25.31 -18.51 -15.70
N ILE A 11 26.25 -18.88 -14.84
CA ILE A 11 26.30 -18.47 -13.43
C ILE A 11 26.62 -16.98 -13.33
N THR A 12 27.56 -16.49 -14.13
CA THR A 12 27.93 -15.07 -14.16
C THR A 12 26.76 -14.20 -14.60
N TYR A 13 26.02 -14.60 -15.64
CA TYR A 13 24.83 -13.87 -16.10
C TYR A 13 23.69 -13.93 -15.08
N SER A 14 23.39 -15.09 -14.50
CA SER A 14 22.35 -15.21 -13.47
C SER A 14 22.68 -14.40 -12.21
N ALA A 15 23.94 -14.39 -11.78
CA ALA A 15 24.38 -13.55 -10.68
C ALA A 15 24.24 -12.06 -10.99
N ALA A 16 24.58 -11.63 -12.21
CA ALA A 16 24.41 -10.24 -12.64
C ALA A 16 22.93 -9.82 -12.67
N ILE A 17 22.04 -10.68 -13.17
CA ILE A 17 20.59 -10.43 -13.18
C ILE A 17 20.05 -10.37 -11.74
N SER A 18 20.46 -11.29 -10.86
CA SER A 18 20.05 -11.25 -9.44
C SER A 18 20.61 -10.02 -8.70
N ALA A 19 21.81 -9.54 -9.07
CA ALA A 19 22.33 -8.28 -8.55
C ALA A 19 21.48 -7.08 -9.02
N CYS A 20 21.06 -7.06 -10.30
CA CYS A 20 20.14 -6.05 -10.81
C CYS A 20 18.77 -6.11 -10.13
N GLU A 21 18.26 -7.31 -9.84
CA GLU A 21 17.03 -7.57 -9.09
C GLU A 21 17.11 -7.01 -7.66
N LYS A 22 18.25 -7.16 -6.98
CA LYS A 22 18.48 -6.53 -5.66
C LYS A 22 18.63 -5.02 -5.75
N GLY A 23 19.20 -4.52 -6.84
CA GLY A 23 19.35 -3.08 -7.11
C GLY A 23 18.09 -2.39 -7.65
N GLY A 24 17.00 -3.13 -7.91
CA GLY A 24 15.77 -2.59 -8.51
C GLY A 24 15.92 -2.15 -9.98
N GLN A 25 17.02 -2.49 -10.63
CA GLN A 25 17.37 -2.08 -11.99
C GLN A 25 16.79 -3.05 -13.02
N TRP A 26 15.46 -3.08 -13.15
CA TRP A 26 14.74 -4.01 -14.03
C TRP A 26 15.12 -3.87 -15.52
N GLN A 27 15.43 -2.65 -15.97
CA GLN A 27 15.88 -2.40 -17.35
C GLN A 27 17.22 -3.07 -17.63
N LEU A 28 18.17 -2.95 -16.70
CA LEU A 28 19.47 -3.60 -16.82
C LEU A 28 19.34 -5.12 -16.74
N ALA A 29 18.46 -5.64 -15.89
CA ALA A 29 18.18 -7.08 -15.81
C ALA A 29 17.70 -7.65 -17.16
N LEU A 30 16.79 -6.94 -17.84
CA LEU A 30 16.28 -7.33 -19.16
C LEU A 30 17.35 -7.22 -20.25
N ASN A 31 18.15 -6.15 -20.24
CA ASN A 31 19.26 -5.98 -21.18
C ASN A 31 20.30 -7.10 -21.03
N VAL A 32 20.64 -7.46 -19.79
CA VAL A 32 21.58 -8.56 -19.52
C VAL A 32 20.99 -9.91 -20.00
N LEU A 33 19.69 -10.14 -19.83
CA LEU A 33 19.01 -11.32 -20.35
C LEU A 33 19.04 -11.38 -21.88
N SER A 34 18.81 -10.26 -22.58
CA SER A 34 18.84 -10.21 -24.05
C SER A 34 20.23 -10.40 -24.64
N LEU A 35 21.29 -10.12 -23.87
CA LEU A 35 22.68 -10.34 -24.28
C LEU A 35 23.11 -11.82 -24.19
N MET A 36 22.40 -12.66 -23.42
CA MET A 36 22.78 -14.07 -23.24
C MET A 36 22.75 -14.88 -24.56
N PRO A 37 21.71 -14.80 -25.42
CA PRO A 37 21.71 -15.47 -26.71
C PRO A 37 22.81 -14.97 -27.65
N GLU A 38 23.13 -13.67 -27.63
CA GLU A 38 24.23 -13.10 -28.43
C GLU A 38 25.60 -13.66 -27.99
N ALA A 39 25.77 -13.88 -26.68
CA ALA A 39 26.94 -14.53 -26.09
C ALA A 39 26.94 -16.07 -26.23
N ARG A 40 25.94 -16.66 -26.91
CA ARG A 40 25.73 -18.12 -27.05
C ARG A 40 25.56 -18.86 -25.72
N VAL A 41 25.06 -18.18 -24.69
CA VAL A 41 24.71 -18.77 -23.39
C VAL A 41 23.19 -18.98 -23.37
N VAL A 42 22.76 -20.20 -23.08
CA VAL A 42 21.32 -20.53 -23.00
C VAL A 42 20.79 -20.07 -21.64
N PRO A 43 19.79 -19.18 -21.59
CA PRO A 43 19.17 -18.81 -20.32
C PRO A 43 18.45 -20.01 -19.70
N ASN A 44 18.53 -20.15 -18.39
CA ASN A 44 17.86 -21.18 -17.61
C ASN A 44 16.65 -20.63 -16.84
N ALA A 45 15.92 -21.50 -16.15
CA ALA A 45 14.77 -21.09 -15.34
C ALA A 45 15.13 -20.04 -14.26
N ILE A 46 16.35 -20.08 -13.71
CA ILE A 46 16.83 -19.15 -12.67
C ILE A 46 17.03 -17.74 -13.25
N THR A 47 17.61 -17.63 -14.44
CA THR A 47 17.79 -16.34 -15.13
C THR A 47 16.46 -15.68 -15.48
N TYR A 48 15.50 -16.46 -15.99
CA TYR A 48 14.15 -15.97 -16.24
C TYR A 48 13.43 -15.57 -14.95
N SER A 49 13.49 -16.39 -13.89
CA SER A 49 12.86 -16.04 -12.62
C SER A 49 13.47 -14.78 -11.99
N ALA A 50 14.79 -14.61 -12.03
CA ALA A 50 15.45 -13.42 -11.52
C ALA A 50 15.09 -12.17 -12.33
N ALA A 51 15.01 -12.26 -13.67
CA ALA A 51 14.56 -11.18 -14.52
C ALA A 51 13.09 -10.82 -14.26
N MET A 52 12.23 -11.82 -14.06
CA MET A 52 10.82 -11.61 -13.69
C MET A 52 10.67 -10.94 -12.32
N SER A 53 11.43 -11.37 -11.30
CA SER A 53 11.46 -10.72 -9.99
C SER A 53 12.02 -9.29 -10.06
N ALA A 54 12.95 -9.00 -10.97
CA ALA A 54 13.39 -7.64 -11.23
C ALA A 54 12.25 -6.79 -11.83
N CYS A 55 11.53 -7.31 -12.83
CA CYS A 55 10.34 -6.66 -13.41
C CYS A 55 9.24 -6.44 -12.37
N GLU A 56 9.01 -7.41 -11.48
CA GLU A 56 8.09 -7.34 -10.35
C GLU A 56 8.42 -6.16 -9.42
N LYS A 57 9.69 -6.00 -9.04
CA LYS A 57 10.16 -4.84 -8.25
C LYS A 57 10.04 -3.52 -9.01
N GLY A 58 10.20 -3.55 -10.33
CA GLY A 58 9.98 -2.40 -11.22
C GLY A 58 8.51 -2.08 -11.53
N GLY A 59 7.56 -2.85 -11.01
CA GLY A 59 6.12 -2.70 -11.30
C GLY A 59 5.72 -3.07 -12.74
N GLN A 60 6.63 -3.68 -13.51
CA GLN A 60 6.45 -4.02 -14.93
C GLN A 60 5.79 -5.39 -15.09
N TRP A 61 4.55 -5.51 -14.64
CA TRP A 61 3.81 -6.78 -14.64
C TRP A 61 3.63 -7.37 -16.04
N GLN A 62 3.45 -6.54 -17.07
CA GLN A 62 3.31 -6.99 -18.46
C GLN A 62 4.59 -7.68 -18.95
N LEU A 63 5.76 -7.13 -18.63
CA LEU A 63 7.05 -7.70 -19.00
C LEU A 63 7.29 -9.01 -18.26
N ALA A 64 6.95 -9.09 -16.97
CA ALA A 64 7.07 -10.32 -16.20
C ALA A 64 6.22 -11.46 -16.80
N LEU A 65 4.98 -11.17 -17.23
CA LEU A 65 4.12 -12.15 -17.88
C LEU A 65 4.62 -12.55 -19.27
N ASN A 66 5.15 -11.59 -20.04
CA ASN A 66 5.74 -11.87 -21.34
C ASN A 66 6.94 -12.81 -21.20
N LEU A 67 7.85 -12.53 -20.26
CA LEU A 67 8.98 -13.41 -19.95
C LEU A 67 8.52 -14.83 -19.58
N MET A 68 7.45 -14.96 -18.79
CA MET A 68 6.89 -16.26 -18.45
C MET A 68 6.33 -17.01 -19.67
N SER A 69 5.67 -16.31 -20.61
CA SER A 69 5.17 -16.93 -21.84
C SER A 69 6.27 -17.35 -22.82
N LEU A 70 7.45 -16.75 -22.73
CA LEU A 70 8.61 -17.13 -23.54
C LEU A 70 9.33 -18.38 -23.00
N MET A 71 9.12 -18.76 -21.74
CA MET A 71 9.82 -19.92 -21.15
C MET A 71 9.50 -21.25 -21.85
N PRO A 72 8.23 -21.58 -22.17
CA PRO A 72 7.91 -22.79 -22.94
C PRO A 72 8.53 -22.80 -24.34
N GLU A 73 8.61 -21.63 -25.00
CA GLU A 73 9.27 -21.50 -26.32
C GLU A 73 10.78 -21.79 -26.23
N ALA A 74 11.40 -21.44 -25.10
CA ALA A 74 12.78 -21.78 -24.77
C ALA A 74 12.97 -23.21 -24.23
N MET A 75 11.95 -24.08 -24.30
CA MET A 75 11.93 -25.43 -23.73
C MET A 75 12.20 -25.48 -22.22
N LEU A 76 11.89 -24.40 -21.50
CA LEU A 76 11.99 -24.30 -20.04
C LEU A 76 10.62 -24.53 -19.40
N VAL A 77 10.59 -25.29 -18.31
CA VAL A 77 9.38 -25.51 -17.52
C VAL A 77 9.30 -24.45 -16.42
N PRO A 78 8.25 -23.62 -16.38
CA PRO A 78 8.01 -22.71 -15.26
C PRO A 78 7.93 -23.48 -13.94
N ASN A 79 8.66 -23.03 -12.93
CA ASN A 79 8.64 -23.63 -11.60
C ASN A 79 7.89 -22.74 -10.60
N GLU A 80 7.82 -23.16 -9.34
CA GLU A 80 7.19 -22.42 -8.24
C GLU A 80 7.66 -20.96 -8.16
N ILE A 81 8.96 -20.72 -8.29
CA ILE A 81 9.56 -19.38 -8.22
C ILE A 81 9.08 -18.51 -9.38
N THR A 82 9.03 -19.06 -10.60
CA THR A 82 8.50 -18.37 -11.78
C THR A 82 7.05 -17.95 -11.58
N TYR A 83 6.19 -18.85 -11.10
CA TYR A 83 4.78 -18.55 -10.84
C TYR A 83 4.63 -17.51 -9.73
N ASN A 84 5.38 -17.63 -8.63
CA ASN A 84 5.36 -16.67 -7.53
C ASN A 84 5.79 -15.27 -7.98
N ALA A 85 6.83 -15.15 -8.80
CA ALA A 85 7.27 -13.88 -9.36
C ALA A 85 6.20 -13.27 -10.29
N ALA A 86 5.56 -14.09 -11.15
CA ALA A 86 4.49 -13.62 -12.03
C ALA A 86 3.25 -13.16 -11.26
N ILE A 87 2.83 -13.91 -10.24
CA ILE A 87 1.67 -13.56 -9.39
C ILE A 87 1.96 -12.31 -8.56
N SER A 88 3.16 -12.19 -7.99
CA SER A 88 3.60 -10.98 -7.26
C SER A 88 3.68 -9.76 -8.18
N ALA A 89 4.05 -9.96 -9.45
CA ALA A 89 4.06 -8.88 -10.43
C ALA A 89 2.62 -8.45 -10.77
N CYS A 90 1.70 -9.40 -10.97
CA CYS A 90 0.27 -9.14 -11.11
C CYS A 90 -0.32 -8.41 -9.89
N GLU A 91 0.09 -8.78 -8.68
CA GLU A 91 -0.31 -8.13 -7.44
C GLU A 91 0.10 -6.65 -7.42
N LYS A 92 1.34 -6.32 -7.78
CA LYS A 92 1.80 -4.93 -7.90
C LYS A 92 1.13 -4.17 -9.04
N GLY A 93 0.79 -4.86 -10.12
CA GLY A 93 0.03 -4.31 -11.24
C GLY A 93 -1.48 -4.20 -11.01
N GLY A 94 -2.00 -4.64 -9.86
CA GLY A 94 -3.44 -4.66 -9.56
C GLY A 94 -4.25 -5.65 -10.41
N GLN A 95 -3.58 -6.58 -11.11
CA GLN A 95 -4.19 -7.53 -12.06
C GLN A 95 -4.69 -8.80 -11.36
N TRP A 96 -5.70 -8.65 -10.50
CA TRP A 96 -6.24 -9.74 -9.68
C TRP A 96 -6.76 -10.95 -10.49
N GLN A 97 -7.36 -10.69 -11.67
CA GLN A 97 -7.86 -11.75 -12.56
C GLN A 97 -6.74 -12.64 -13.09
N LEU A 98 -5.61 -12.02 -13.46
CA LEU A 98 -4.44 -12.74 -13.95
C LEU A 98 -3.75 -13.51 -12.81
N ALA A 99 -3.68 -12.94 -11.61
CA ALA A 99 -3.18 -13.63 -10.43
C ALA A 99 -3.98 -14.91 -10.12
N LEU A 100 -5.32 -14.83 -10.12
CA LEU A 100 -6.20 -15.99 -9.94
C LEU A 100 -6.03 -17.03 -11.05
N LYS A 101 -5.93 -16.58 -12.31
CA LYS A 101 -5.70 -17.47 -13.44
C LYS A 101 -4.38 -18.22 -13.29
N LEU A 102 -3.30 -17.53 -12.94
CA LEU A 102 -1.99 -18.16 -12.71
C LEU A 102 -2.03 -19.17 -11.56
N LEU A 103 -2.69 -18.85 -10.44
CA LEU A 103 -2.88 -19.79 -9.34
C LEU A 103 -3.63 -21.06 -9.80
N SER A 104 -4.68 -20.91 -10.61
CA SER A 104 -5.43 -22.06 -11.14
C SER A 104 -4.65 -22.92 -12.14
N LEU A 105 -3.66 -22.34 -12.84
CA LEU A 105 -2.83 -23.05 -13.81
C LEU A 105 -1.69 -23.84 -13.15
N MET A 106 -1.30 -23.53 -11.91
CA MET A 106 -0.19 -24.21 -11.23
C MET A 106 -0.42 -25.72 -11.07
N PRO A 107 -1.59 -26.20 -10.58
CA PRO A 107 -1.86 -27.63 -10.49
C PRO A 107 -1.84 -28.35 -11.86
N GLU A 108 -2.32 -27.69 -12.93
CA GLU A 108 -2.27 -28.22 -14.29
C GLU A 108 -0.82 -28.37 -14.79
N ALA A 109 0.04 -27.43 -14.41
CA ALA A 109 1.48 -27.46 -14.65
C ALA A 109 2.26 -28.38 -13.70
N ARG A 110 1.57 -29.11 -12.80
CA ARG A 110 2.17 -29.95 -11.74
C ARG A 110 3.09 -29.19 -10.78
N VAL A 111 2.85 -27.89 -10.61
CA VAL A 111 3.51 -27.04 -9.62
C VAL A 111 2.57 -26.87 -8.43
N VAL A 112 3.06 -27.12 -7.21
CA VAL A 112 2.26 -26.99 -5.99
C VAL A 112 2.31 -25.53 -5.54
N PRO A 113 1.16 -24.84 -5.41
CA PRO A 113 1.11 -23.50 -4.82
C PRO A 113 1.59 -23.53 -3.38
N ASP A 114 2.40 -22.54 -3.00
CA ASP A 114 2.94 -22.41 -1.66
C ASP A 114 2.29 -21.24 -0.90
N ARG A 115 2.76 -20.96 0.32
CA ARG A 115 2.25 -19.86 1.13
C ARG A 115 2.44 -18.51 0.43
N ILE A 116 3.56 -18.31 -0.27
CA ILE A 116 3.85 -17.07 -1.00
C ILE A 116 2.84 -16.91 -2.14
N THR A 117 2.55 -17.97 -2.90
CA THR A 117 1.55 -17.94 -3.98
C THR A 117 0.18 -17.47 -3.48
N TYR A 118 -0.31 -18.05 -2.39
CA TYR A 118 -1.62 -17.71 -1.83
C TYR A 118 -1.64 -16.28 -1.26
N SER A 119 -0.62 -15.89 -0.50
CA SER A 119 -0.53 -14.54 0.06
C SER A 119 -0.50 -13.46 -1.04
N ALA A 120 0.29 -13.65 -2.08
CA ALA A 120 0.34 -12.72 -3.22
C ALA A 120 -1.00 -12.67 -3.97
N THR A 121 -1.66 -13.81 -4.16
CA THR A 121 -2.98 -13.85 -4.82
C THR A 121 -4.06 -13.15 -3.98
N ILE A 122 -4.08 -13.35 -2.65
CA ILE A 122 -4.99 -12.67 -1.72
C ILE A 122 -4.74 -11.16 -1.73
N SER A 123 -3.47 -10.73 -1.72
CA SER A 123 -3.10 -9.31 -1.83
C SER A 123 -3.54 -8.71 -3.18
N ALA A 124 -3.42 -9.47 -4.28
CA ALA A 124 -3.89 -9.04 -5.59
C ALA A 124 -5.42 -8.85 -5.58
N CYS A 125 -6.17 -9.82 -5.03
CA CYS A 125 -7.61 -9.71 -4.83
C CYS A 125 -8.00 -8.51 -3.96
N SER A 126 -7.26 -8.24 -2.88
CA SER A 126 -7.42 -7.06 -2.03
C SER A 126 -7.28 -5.77 -2.84
N LYS A 127 -6.20 -5.63 -3.63
CA LYS A 127 -6.00 -4.48 -4.54
C LYS A 127 -7.09 -4.36 -5.61
N GLY A 128 -7.64 -5.47 -6.06
CA GLY A 128 -8.78 -5.52 -6.98
C GLY A 128 -10.16 -5.29 -6.33
N GLY A 129 -10.24 -5.06 -5.02
CA GLY A 129 -11.50 -4.89 -4.29
C GLY A 129 -12.33 -6.17 -4.14
N GLN A 130 -11.76 -7.33 -4.47
CA GLN A 130 -12.45 -8.63 -4.48
C GLN A 130 -12.35 -9.33 -3.12
N TRP A 131 -12.97 -8.72 -2.09
CA TRP A 131 -12.88 -9.19 -0.71
C TRP A 131 -13.42 -10.61 -0.50
N GLN A 132 -14.48 -11.00 -1.23
CA GLN A 132 -15.06 -12.35 -1.15
C GLN A 132 -14.08 -13.42 -1.62
N LEU A 133 -13.36 -13.14 -2.72
CA LEU A 133 -12.36 -14.06 -3.26
C LEU A 133 -11.15 -14.14 -2.34
N ALA A 134 -10.71 -13.01 -1.77
CA ALA A 134 -9.63 -12.98 -0.79
C ALA A 134 -9.93 -13.85 0.45
N LEU A 135 -11.16 -13.76 0.99
CA LEU A 135 -11.59 -14.57 2.14
C LEU A 135 -11.74 -16.05 1.79
N ASN A 136 -12.27 -16.37 0.60
CA ASN A 136 -12.38 -17.75 0.13
C ASN A 136 -10.99 -18.39 0.03
N LEU A 137 -10.03 -17.70 -0.61
CA LEU A 137 -8.65 -18.17 -0.70
C LEU A 137 -8.02 -18.41 0.68
N LEU A 138 -8.22 -17.50 1.63
CA LEU A 138 -7.74 -17.68 3.01
C LEU A 138 -8.35 -18.93 3.66
N SER A 139 -9.65 -19.18 3.45
CA SER A 139 -10.35 -20.35 4.02
C SER A 139 -9.94 -21.69 3.42
N VAL A 140 -9.43 -21.69 2.18
CA VAL A 140 -8.96 -22.90 1.49
C VAL A 140 -7.54 -23.30 1.89
N MET A 141 -6.73 -22.37 2.42
CA MET A 141 -5.33 -22.67 2.80
C MET A 141 -5.18 -23.85 3.77
N PRO A 142 -5.98 -23.96 4.86
CA PRO A 142 -5.91 -25.12 5.75
C PRO A 142 -6.23 -26.45 5.06
N ASP A 143 -7.16 -26.47 4.09
CA ASP A 143 -7.56 -27.68 3.35
C ASP A 143 -6.41 -28.21 2.48
N VAL A 144 -5.57 -27.31 1.97
CA VAL A 144 -4.34 -27.65 1.23
C VAL A 144 -3.12 -27.79 2.14
N ARG A 145 -3.31 -27.86 3.47
CA ARG A 145 -2.27 -27.99 4.49
C ARG A 145 -1.26 -26.84 4.54
N LEU A 146 -1.67 -25.65 4.14
CA LEU A 146 -0.90 -24.42 4.27
C LEU A 146 -1.43 -23.62 5.46
N ALA A 147 -0.55 -23.23 6.37
CA ALA A 147 -0.88 -22.33 7.46
C ALA A 147 -0.77 -20.86 6.98
N PRO A 148 -1.85 -20.06 7.09
CA PRO A 148 -1.76 -18.62 6.87
C PRO A 148 -0.76 -17.97 7.83
N ASP A 149 -0.01 -16.98 7.35
CA ASP A 149 0.89 -16.17 8.16
C ASP A 149 0.34 -14.74 8.33
N THR A 150 1.08 -13.89 9.06
CA THR A 150 0.71 -12.50 9.31
C THR A 150 0.48 -11.73 7.99
N ILE A 151 1.28 -11.98 6.96
CA ILE A 151 1.13 -11.33 5.64
C ILE A 151 -0.19 -11.73 4.99
N THR A 152 -0.52 -13.01 5.04
CA THR A 152 -1.77 -13.56 4.48
C THR A 152 -3.00 -12.95 5.18
N TYR A 153 -2.98 -12.89 6.52
CA TYR A 153 -4.06 -12.25 7.29
C TYR A 153 -4.16 -10.75 7.03
N ASN A 154 -3.02 -10.04 6.96
CA ASN A 154 -2.99 -8.61 6.64
C ASN A 154 -3.63 -8.33 5.28
N ALA A 155 -3.30 -9.13 4.26
CA ALA A 155 -3.88 -9.00 2.93
C ALA A 155 -5.40 -9.22 2.94
N ALA A 156 -5.89 -10.21 3.70
CA ALA A 156 -7.32 -10.49 3.84
C ALA A 156 -8.07 -9.40 4.61
N ILE A 157 -7.51 -8.88 5.70
CA ILE A 157 -8.08 -7.76 6.49
C ILE A 157 -8.13 -6.49 5.63
N SER A 158 -7.06 -6.17 4.88
CA SER A 158 -7.08 -5.06 3.92
C SER A 158 -8.08 -5.27 2.78
N ALA A 159 -8.38 -6.52 2.40
CA ALA A 159 -9.44 -6.80 1.44
C ALA A 159 -10.82 -6.47 2.05
N CYS A 160 -11.05 -6.87 3.30
CA CYS A 160 -12.27 -6.52 4.05
C CYS A 160 -12.43 -5.01 4.21
N GLU A 161 -11.36 -4.28 4.52
CA GLU A 161 -11.34 -2.81 4.56
C GLU A 161 -11.90 -2.22 3.27
N LYS A 162 -11.33 -2.60 2.12
CA LYS A 162 -11.75 -2.10 0.79
C LYS A 162 -13.16 -2.55 0.39
N GLY A 163 -13.61 -3.67 0.92
CA GLY A 163 -14.99 -4.16 0.78
C GLY A 163 -15.99 -3.54 1.74
N CYS A 164 -15.57 -2.60 2.59
CA CYS A 164 -16.35 -2.02 3.70
C CYS A 164 -16.90 -3.07 4.69
N GLN A 165 -16.26 -4.23 4.80
CA GLN A 165 -16.65 -5.36 5.65
C GLN A 165 -15.95 -5.31 7.02
N TRP A 166 -16.19 -4.24 7.79
CA TRP A 166 -15.51 -4.01 9.07
C TRP A 166 -15.72 -5.14 10.09
N GLN A 167 -16.88 -5.80 10.10
CA GLN A 167 -17.17 -6.92 10.99
C GLN A 167 -16.27 -8.12 10.71
N LEU A 168 -16.06 -8.42 9.42
CA LEU A 168 -15.19 -9.52 8.99
C LEU A 168 -13.72 -9.19 9.27
N ALA A 169 -13.30 -7.94 9.05
CA ALA A 169 -11.95 -7.49 9.38
C ALA A 169 -11.62 -7.69 10.88
N LEU A 170 -12.55 -7.32 11.77
CA LEU A 170 -12.38 -7.52 13.22
C LEU A 170 -12.42 -8.99 13.62
N ASN A 171 -13.28 -9.79 13.00
CA ASN A 171 -13.32 -11.23 13.24
C ASN A 171 -11.98 -11.88 12.86
N LEU A 172 -11.44 -11.57 11.67
CA LEU A 172 -10.12 -12.04 11.25
C LEU A 172 -9.02 -11.65 12.23
N LEU A 173 -8.99 -10.40 12.70
CA LEU A 173 -8.03 -9.95 13.71
C LEU A 173 -8.14 -10.78 15.00
N SER A 174 -9.36 -11.08 15.46
CA SER A 174 -9.58 -11.90 16.66
C SER A 174 -9.22 -13.37 16.49
N LEU A 175 -9.24 -13.90 15.26
CA LEU A 175 -8.86 -15.27 14.94
C LEU A 175 -7.34 -15.48 14.87
N MET A 176 -6.55 -14.42 14.66
CA MET A 176 -5.09 -14.54 14.51
C MET A 176 -4.40 -15.18 15.74
N PRO A 177 -4.68 -14.75 16.99
CA PRO A 177 -4.12 -15.40 18.17
C PRO A 177 -4.51 -16.88 18.30
N GLU A 178 -5.75 -17.25 17.92
CA GLU A 178 -6.21 -18.64 17.91
C GLU A 178 -5.45 -19.48 16.87
N ALA A 179 -5.13 -18.87 15.74
CA ALA A 179 -4.28 -19.45 14.69
C ALA A 179 -2.77 -19.42 15.03
N ARG A 180 -2.39 -18.93 16.23
CA ARG A 180 -0.99 -18.72 16.66
C ARG A 180 -0.19 -17.80 15.74
N VAL A 181 -0.87 -16.83 15.14
CA VAL A 181 -0.27 -15.77 14.33
C VAL A 181 -0.38 -14.47 15.12
N GLU A 182 0.75 -13.79 15.31
CA GLU A 182 0.76 -12.52 16.03
C GLU A 182 0.37 -11.37 15.07
N PRO A 183 -0.65 -10.56 15.43
CA PRO A 183 -0.95 -9.32 14.73
C PRO A 183 0.21 -8.34 14.83
N ASP A 184 0.54 -7.72 13.69
CA ASP A 184 1.53 -6.65 13.63
C ASP A 184 0.86 -5.27 13.47
N GLU A 185 1.70 -4.25 13.37
CA GLU A 185 1.27 -2.87 13.10
C GLU A 185 0.41 -2.74 11.84
N ILE A 186 0.74 -3.49 10.78
CA ILE A 186 0.00 -3.48 9.52
C ILE A 186 -1.39 -4.10 9.74
N THR A 187 -1.49 -5.18 10.53
CA THR A 187 -2.76 -5.80 10.89
C THR A 187 -3.71 -4.81 11.57
N TYR A 188 -3.21 -4.12 12.60
CA TYR A 188 -4.03 -3.16 13.35
C TYR A 188 -4.39 -1.95 12.50
N ASN A 189 -3.48 -1.43 11.69
CA ASN A 189 -3.76 -0.31 10.78
C ASN A 189 -4.85 -0.65 9.77
N ALA A 190 -4.83 -1.86 9.19
CA ALA A 190 -5.87 -2.34 8.29
C ALA A 190 -7.22 -2.51 9.01
N ALA A 191 -7.22 -3.04 10.23
CA ALA A 191 -8.45 -3.20 11.03
C ALA A 191 -9.06 -1.84 11.45
N ILE A 192 -8.24 -0.88 11.89
CA ILE A 192 -8.68 0.49 12.23
C ILE A 192 -9.21 1.19 10.97
N SER A 193 -8.55 1.01 9.81
CA SER A 193 -9.05 1.51 8.54
C SER A 193 -10.40 0.90 8.15
N ALA A 194 -10.59 -0.40 8.39
CA ALA A 194 -11.88 -1.05 8.16
C ALA A 194 -12.97 -0.45 9.08
N CYS A 195 -12.66 -0.20 10.35
CA CYS A 195 -13.57 0.50 11.28
C CYS A 195 -13.91 1.91 10.80
N LYS A 196 -12.93 2.66 10.26
CA LYS A 196 -13.15 3.97 9.62
C LYS A 196 -14.17 3.85 8.49
N GLU A 197 -14.02 2.89 7.56
CA GLU A 197 -14.97 2.67 6.47
C GLU A 197 -16.37 2.28 6.98
N GLY A 198 -16.44 1.50 8.07
CA GLY A 198 -17.68 1.15 8.75
C GLY A 198 -18.30 2.24 9.63
N SER A 199 -17.69 3.43 9.72
CA SER A 199 -18.05 4.52 10.65
C SER A 199 -18.09 4.10 12.13
N GLN A 200 -17.33 3.06 12.50
CA GLN A 200 -17.26 2.50 13.86
C GLN A 200 -16.10 3.12 14.64
N TRP A 201 -16.20 4.41 14.95
CA TRP A 201 -15.11 5.15 15.60
C TRP A 201 -14.78 4.65 17.02
N GLN A 202 -15.76 4.10 17.74
CA GLN A 202 -15.55 3.52 19.08
C GLN A 202 -14.62 2.31 19.00
N LEU A 203 -14.81 1.47 17.99
CA LEU A 203 -13.97 0.28 17.77
C LEU A 203 -12.57 0.70 17.30
N ALA A 204 -12.46 1.71 16.44
CA ALA A 204 -11.16 2.28 16.05
C ALA A 204 -10.36 2.79 17.27
N LEU A 205 -11.02 3.51 18.19
CA LEU A 205 -10.40 3.97 19.44
C LEU A 205 -10.01 2.80 20.35
N HIS A 206 -10.88 1.79 20.47
CA HIS A 206 -10.59 0.60 21.26
C HIS A 206 -9.36 -0.14 20.73
N LEU A 207 -9.28 -0.37 19.42
CA LEU A 207 -8.12 -1.01 18.79
C LEU A 207 -6.83 -0.22 19.04
N LEU A 208 -6.87 1.11 18.90
CA LEU A 208 -5.72 1.96 19.20
C LEU A 208 -5.25 1.80 20.65
N SER A 209 -6.17 1.65 21.61
CA SER A 209 -5.84 1.42 23.02
C SER A 209 -5.31 0.01 23.32
N VAL A 210 -5.68 -0.98 22.50
CA VAL A 210 -5.24 -2.38 22.64
C VAL A 210 -3.84 -2.60 22.09
N MET A 211 -3.41 -1.84 21.07
CA MET A 211 -2.09 -2.00 20.44
C MET A 211 -0.92 -2.00 21.44
N PRO A 212 -0.78 -1.02 22.36
CA PRO A 212 0.30 -1.04 23.36
C PRO A 212 0.24 -2.24 24.31
N VAL A 213 -0.97 -2.72 24.64
CA VAL A 213 -1.18 -3.91 25.48
C VAL A 213 -0.75 -5.18 24.74
N ALA A 214 -0.94 -5.21 23.42
CA ALA A 214 -0.44 -6.27 22.53
C ALA A 214 1.05 -6.13 22.20
N SER A 215 1.78 -5.21 22.85
CA SER A 215 3.20 -4.91 22.57
C SER A 215 3.47 -4.42 21.13
N VAL A 216 2.45 -3.87 20.46
CA VAL A 216 2.55 -3.25 19.13
C VAL A 216 2.55 -1.73 19.31
N VAL A 217 3.58 -1.06 18.83
CA VAL A 217 3.71 0.40 18.93
C VAL A 217 2.89 1.06 17.82
N PRO A 218 1.89 1.90 18.13
CA PRO A 218 1.18 2.67 17.11
C PRO A 218 2.12 3.67 16.42
N ASN A 219 2.03 3.79 15.09
CA ASN A 219 2.78 4.77 14.33
C ASN A 219 1.89 5.94 13.87
N GLU A 220 2.51 6.85 13.14
CA GLU A 220 1.86 7.98 12.48
C GLU A 220 0.66 7.55 11.62
N ILE A 221 0.78 6.45 10.86
CA ILE A 221 -0.31 5.91 10.03
C ILE A 221 -1.49 5.45 10.92
N THR A 222 -1.23 4.81 12.05
CA THR A 222 -2.26 4.38 13.01
C THR A 222 -3.04 5.57 13.54
N TYR A 223 -2.34 6.62 13.99
CA TYR A 223 -2.96 7.84 14.51
C TYR A 223 -3.75 8.57 13.43
N ASN A 224 -3.18 8.75 12.23
CA ASN A 224 -3.86 9.37 11.09
C ASN A 224 -5.15 8.64 10.71
N THR A 225 -5.11 7.31 10.71
CA THR A 225 -6.27 6.48 10.42
C THR A 225 -7.34 6.61 11.50
N ALA A 226 -6.94 6.65 12.78
CA ALA A 226 -7.87 6.85 13.90
C ALA A 226 -8.50 8.26 13.88
N ILE A 227 -7.73 9.32 13.62
CA ILE A 227 -8.26 10.69 13.44
C ILE A 227 -9.28 10.72 12.31
N SER A 228 -8.97 10.07 11.18
CA SER A 228 -9.89 9.95 10.04
C SER A 228 -11.16 9.14 10.38
N ALA A 229 -11.07 8.16 11.28
CA ALA A 229 -12.24 7.44 11.79
C ALA A 229 -13.15 8.36 12.63
N PHE A 230 -12.57 9.22 13.48
CA PHE A 230 -13.32 10.23 14.24
C PHE A 230 -13.95 11.29 13.33
N GLU A 231 -13.26 11.67 12.25
CA GLU A 231 -13.80 12.55 11.22
C GLU A 231 -15.09 11.98 10.59
N LYS A 232 -15.12 10.69 10.25
CA LYS A 232 -16.35 10.03 9.76
C LYS A 232 -17.42 9.88 10.84
N GLY A 233 -17.03 9.69 12.09
CA GLY A 233 -17.92 9.63 13.25
C GLY A 233 -18.42 10.98 13.77
N CYS A 234 -18.05 12.10 13.15
CA CYS A 234 -18.31 13.48 13.61
C CYS A 234 -17.79 13.79 15.03
N GLN A 235 -16.77 13.06 15.49
CA GLN A 235 -16.19 13.20 16.83
C GLN A 235 -14.99 14.16 16.83
N TRP A 236 -15.24 15.44 16.57
CA TRP A 236 -14.19 16.46 16.47
C TRP A 236 -13.33 16.61 17.74
N GLN A 237 -13.93 16.43 18.93
CA GLN A 237 -13.20 16.51 20.20
C GLN A 237 -12.13 15.43 20.31
N LEU A 238 -12.48 14.19 19.96
CA LEU A 238 -11.55 13.07 19.98
C LEU A 238 -10.46 13.23 18.91
N ALA A 239 -10.82 13.71 17.72
CA ALA A 239 -9.86 14.00 16.66
C ALA A 239 -8.80 15.03 17.10
N LEU A 240 -9.22 16.11 17.76
CA LEU A 240 -8.30 17.13 18.29
C LEU A 240 -7.43 16.60 19.43
N ASN A 241 -8.03 15.86 20.37
CA ASN A 241 -7.29 15.26 21.48
C ASN A 241 -6.21 14.29 20.98
N LEU A 242 -6.53 13.49 19.96
CA LEU A 242 -5.56 12.56 19.38
C LEU A 242 -4.44 13.29 18.65
N LEU A 243 -4.76 14.36 17.91
CA LEU A 243 -3.77 15.21 17.24
C LEU A 243 -2.81 15.87 18.26
N SER A 244 -3.33 16.34 19.40
CA SER A 244 -2.50 16.91 20.46
C SER A 244 -1.65 15.88 21.20
N LEU A 245 -2.06 14.60 21.22
CA LEU A 245 -1.32 13.52 21.85
C LEU A 245 -0.10 13.08 21.02
N MET A 246 -0.14 13.24 19.69
CA MET A 246 0.94 12.78 18.80
C MET A 246 2.33 13.32 19.19
N PRO A 247 2.52 14.64 19.43
CA PRO A 247 3.81 15.16 19.89
C PRO A 247 4.27 14.62 21.25
N GLU A 248 3.33 14.30 22.16
CA GLU A 248 3.65 13.73 23.48
C GLU A 248 4.20 12.31 23.37
N VAL A 249 3.76 11.57 22.34
CA VAL A 249 4.25 10.23 22.01
C VAL A 249 5.44 10.27 21.04
N THR A 250 6.08 11.44 20.87
CA THR A 250 7.21 11.67 19.95
C THR A 250 6.90 11.45 18.46
N LEU A 251 5.62 11.40 18.09
CA LEU A 251 5.16 11.37 16.71
C LEU A 251 4.99 12.79 16.18
N VAL A 252 5.41 13.03 14.94
CA VAL A 252 5.24 14.31 14.27
C VAL A 252 3.92 14.25 13.49
N PRO A 253 2.93 15.09 13.81
CA PRO A 253 1.72 15.19 12.99
C PRO A 253 2.08 15.67 11.58
N ASP A 254 1.53 15.02 10.57
CA ASP A 254 1.73 15.37 9.17
C ASP A 254 0.55 16.17 8.61
N GLU A 255 0.64 16.51 7.32
CA GLU A 255 -0.44 17.17 6.59
C GLU A 255 -1.73 16.35 6.65
N ILE A 256 -1.64 15.02 6.66
CA ILE A 256 -2.80 14.12 6.74
C ILE A 256 -3.48 14.22 8.11
N SER A 257 -2.72 14.25 9.22
CA SER A 257 -3.27 14.41 10.59
C SER A 257 -4.07 15.70 10.70
N TYR A 258 -3.49 16.83 10.26
CA TYR A 258 -4.12 18.14 10.33
C TYR A 258 -5.33 18.25 9.40
N ASN A 259 -5.27 17.66 8.20
CA ASN A 259 -6.38 17.62 7.27
C ASN A 259 -7.58 16.86 7.84
N ALA A 260 -7.35 15.67 8.39
CA ALA A 260 -8.39 14.86 9.01
C ALA A 260 -9.02 15.58 10.22
N ALA A 261 -8.20 16.20 11.09
CA ALA A 261 -8.70 16.96 12.23
C ALA A 261 -9.49 18.22 11.83
N THR A 262 -9.02 18.95 10.81
CA THR A 262 -9.72 20.13 10.27
C THR A 262 -11.05 19.75 9.64
N SER A 263 -11.09 18.64 8.89
CA SER A 263 -12.34 18.09 8.34
C SER A 263 -13.29 17.63 9.45
N ALA A 264 -12.78 17.03 10.53
CA ALA A 264 -13.60 16.63 11.67
C ALA A 264 -14.24 17.86 12.35
N CYS A 265 -13.48 18.94 12.54
CA CYS A 265 -13.99 20.22 13.07
C CYS A 265 -15.04 20.83 12.15
N SER A 266 -14.82 20.76 10.83
CA SER A 266 -15.76 21.22 9.80
C SER A 266 -17.12 20.52 9.90
N LYS A 267 -17.10 19.18 9.98
CA LYS A 267 -18.31 18.35 10.18
C LYS A 267 -18.97 18.56 11.54
N GLY A 268 -18.17 18.85 12.57
CA GLY A 268 -18.64 19.20 13.91
C GLY A 268 -19.20 20.62 14.04
N GLY A 269 -19.20 21.42 12.97
CA GLY A 269 -19.65 22.83 12.97
C GLY A 269 -18.71 23.79 13.70
N GLN A 270 -17.51 23.33 14.09
CA GLN A 270 -16.53 24.11 14.86
C GLN A 270 -15.59 24.88 13.93
N TRP A 271 -16.15 25.88 13.23
CA TRP A 271 -15.42 26.66 12.24
C TRP A 271 -14.22 27.43 12.81
N GLN A 272 -14.31 27.90 14.06
CA GLN A 272 -13.21 28.61 14.73
C GLN A 272 -12.00 27.70 14.94
N LEU A 273 -12.23 26.46 15.38
CA LEU A 273 -11.16 25.48 15.60
C LEU A 273 -10.54 25.04 14.27
N ALA A 274 -11.36 24.85 13.23
CA ALA A 274 -10.86 24.54 11.89
C ALA A 274 -9.94 25.64 11.33
N LEU A 275 -10.28 26.91 11.53
CA LEU A 275 -9.43 28.04 11.13
C LEU A 275 -8.15 28.14 11.96
N ASN A 276 -8.23 27.84 13.26
CA ASN A 276 -7.06 27.83 14.14
C ASN A 276 -6.05 26.75 13.70
N LEU A 277 -6.53 25.53 13.41
CA LEU A 277 -5.69 24.47 12.87
C LEU A 277 -4.99 24.89 11.56
N LEU A 278 -5.73 25.54 10.66
CA LEU A 278 -5.17 26.06 9.41
C LEU A 278 -4.08 27.11 9.66
N SER A 279 -4.22 27.98 10.66
CA SER A 279 -3.20 28.98 11.00
C SER A 279 -1.96 28.39 11.68
N VAL A 280 -2.11 27.27 12.40
CA VAL A 280 -1.00 26.61 13.10
C VAL A 280 -0.11 25.80 12.13
N MET A 281 -0.65 25.29 11.03
CA MET A 281 0.11 24.47 10.06
C MET A 281 1.40 25.14 9.54
N PRO A 282 1.39 26.42 9.08
CA PRO A 282 2.61 27.12 8.68
C PRO A 282 3.63 27.29 9.82
N GLU A 283 3.19 27.42 11.07
CA GLU A 283 4.08 27.55 12.23
C GLU A 283 4.86 26.25 12.51
N VAL A 284 4.23 25.10 12.21
CA VAL A 284 4.82 23.76 12.32
C VAL A 284 5.61 23.38 11.05
N ARG A 285 5.77 24.32 10.10
CA ARG A 285 6.42 24.13 8.78
C ARG A 285 5.70 23.14 7.86
N LEU A 286 4.40 22.93 8.06
CA LEU A 286 3.55 22.18 7.15
C LEU A 286 2.91 23.15 6.15
N VAL A 287 2.75 22.74 4.89
CA VAL A 287 2.10 23.55 3.87
C VAL A 287 0.64 23.10 3.76
N PRO A 288 -0.33 23.95 4.10
CA PRO A 288 -1.73 23.59 3.90
C PRO A 288 -2.01 23.32 2.43
N ASP A 289 -2.62 22.17 2.15
CA ASP A 289 -2.96 21.74 0.82
C ASP A 289 -4.39 22.14 0.44
N THR A 290 -4.78 21.84 -0.80
CA THR A 290 -6.14 22.12 -1.28
C THR A 290 -7.20 21.44 -0.41
N ILE A 291 -6.89 20.29 0.20
CA ILE A 291 -7.81 19.54 1.07
C ILE A 291 -8.02 20.30 2.39
N THR A 292 -6.95 20.81 3.01
CA THR A 292 -7.04 21.63 4.24
C THR A 292 -7.93 22.84 4.02
N TYR A 293 -7.67 23.58 2.94
CA TYR A 293 -8.42 24.79 2.63
C TYR A 293 -9.89 24.50 2.32
N ASN A 294 -10.17 23.42 1.57
CA ASN A 294 -11.54 22.99 1.30
C ASN A 294 -12.28 22.62 2.60
N ALA A 295 -11.62 21.91 3.51
CA ALA A 295 -12.20 21.57 4.81
C ALA A 295 -12.50 22.82 5.65
N ALA A 296 -11.59 23.79 5.68
CA ALA A 296 -11.76 25.07 6.39
C ALA A 296 -12.88 25.94 5.77
N ILE A 297 -12.94 26.06 4.44
CA ILE A 297 -14.04 26.74 3.73
C ILE A 297 -15.37 26.04 4.01
N GLY A 298 -15.38 24.71 4.00
CA GLY A 298 -16.53 23.90 4.40
C GLY A 298 -16.99 24.22 5.82
N ALA A 299 -16.06 24.42 6.74
CA ALA A 299 -16.36 24.77 8.13
C ALA A 299 -16.99 26.16 8.21
N CYS A 300 -16.43 27.15 7.50
CA CYS A 300 -16.98 28.50 7.40
C CYS A 300 -18.40 28.49 6.81
N ARG A 301 -18.67 27.64 5.81
CA ARG A 301 -20.02 27.45 5.27
C ARG A 301 -20.99 26.93 6.33
N MET A 302 -20.60 25.93 7.09
CA MET A 302 -21.42 25.36 8.18
C MET A 302 -21.65 26.37 9.33
N GLY A 303 -20.67 27.24 9.58
CA GLY A 303 -20.75 28.32 10.57
C GLY A 303 -21.45 29.60 10.10
N GLY A 304 -21.94 29.65 8.84
CA GLY A 304 -22.55 30.84 8.25
C GLY A 304 -21.59 32.01 7.96
N GLN A 305 -20.28 31.79 8.08
CA GLN A 305 -19.24 32.81 7.95
C GLN A 305 -18.79 32.97 6.49
N TRP A 306 -19.70 33.44 5.62
CA TRP A 306 -19.45 33.56 4.18
C TRP A 306 -18.28 34.52 3.84
N GLN A 307 -18.05 35.56 4.64
CA GLN A 307 -16.95 36.51 4.44
C GLN A 307 -15.58 35.83 4.61
N LEU A 308 -15.42 35.01 5.65
CA LEU A 308 -14.20 34.25 5.89
C LEU A 308 -13.97 33.20 4.79
N ALA A 309 -15.04 32.55 4.32
CA ALA A 309 -14.97 31.61 3.20
C ALA A 309 -14.47 32.28 1.91
N LEU A 310 -14.95 33.48 1.58
CA LEU A 310 -14.49 34.24 0.41
C LEU A 310 -13.03 34.70 0.56
N ASN A 311 -12.64 35.12 1.76
CA ASN A 311 -11.25 35.51 2.04
C ASN A 311 -10.31 34.32 1.83
N LEU A 312 -10.63 33.14 2.39
CA LEU A 312 -9.85 31.92 2.17
C LEU A 312 -9.78 31.54 0.69
N LEU A 313 -10.90 31.62 -0.04
CA LEU A 313 -10.92 31.33 -1.48
C LEU A 313 -10.00 32.27 -2.27
N SER A 314 -10.05 33.56 -1.98
CA SER A 314 -9.16 34.54 -2.64
C SER A 314 -7.68 34.28 -2.33
N LEU A 315 -7.36 33.81 -1.12
CA LEU A 315 -6.01 33.47 -0.70
C LEU A 315 -5.46 32.26 -1.50
N ILE A 316 -6.29 31.24 -1.72
CA ILE A 316 -5.96 30.09 -2.57
C ILE A 316 -5.77 30.51 -4.02
N CYS A 317 -6.69 31.31 -4.57
CA CYS A 317 -6.59 31.81 -5.95
C CYS A 317 -5.31 32.63 -6.17
N ASN A 318 -4.99 33.52 -5.23
CA ASN A 318 -3.76 34.33 -5.31
C ASN A 318 -2.50 33.46 -5.18
N ALA A 319 -2.51 32.46 -4.30
CA ALA A 319 -1.41 31.50 -4.17
C ALA A 319 -1.20 30.70 -5.46
N ALA A 320 -2.28 30.21 -6.07
CA ALA A 320 -2.24 29.47 -7.34
C ALA A 320 -1.72 30.34 -8.51
N ILE A 321 -2.19 31.60 -8.61
CA ILE A 321 -1.70 32.56 -9.61
C ILE A 321 -0.20 32.84 -9.41
N SER A 322 0.26 33.00 -8.17
CA SER A 322 1.67 33.22 -7.86
C SER A 322 2.57 32.01 -8.16
N ALA A 323 2.03 30.80 -8.05
CA ALA A 323 2.73 29.56 -8.37
C ALA A 323 2.85 29.39 -9.90
N CYS A 324 1.78 29.65 -10.64
CA CYS A 324 1.80 29.65 -12.11
C CYS A 324 2.77 30.70 -12.68
N ALA A 325 2.82 31.90 -12.10
CA ALA A 325 3.75 32.95 -12.51
C ALA A 325 5.23 32.57 -12.27
N ARG A 326 5.51 31.85 -11.17
CA ARG A 326 6.86 31.31 -10.87
C ARG A 326 7.24 30.15 -11.80
N ALA A 327 6.29 29.27 -12.14
CA ALA A 327 6.53 28.19 -13.09
C ALA A 327 6.79 28.71 -14.52
N ALA A 328 6.12 29.80 -14.92
CA ALA A 328 6.33 30.43 -16.23
C ALA A 328 7.66 31.21 -16.36
N SER A 329 8.27 31.61 -15.23
CA SER A 329 9.56 32.32 -15.20
C SER A 329 10.77 31.39 -15.02
N GLY A 330 10.57 30.15 -14.53
CA GLY A 330 11.62 29.14 -14.36
C GLY A 330 11.90 28.25 -15.59
N SER A 331 11.14 28.38 -16.68
CA SER A 331 11.30 27.60 -17.92
C SER A 331 12.22 28.23 -18.96
N TRP A 332 12.95 29.30 -18.59
CA TRP A 332 13.90 30.00 -19.44
C TRP A 332 15.29 30.08 -18.80
N HIS A 333 15.94 28.95 -18.50
CA HIS A 333 17.40 28.89 -18.31
C HIS A 333 17.95 27.50 -18.62
#